data_AF-A0A940F955-F1
#
_entry.id   AF-A0A940F955-F1
#
_cell.length_a   1.000
_cell.length_b   1.000
_cell.length_c   1.000
_cell.angle_alpha   90.00
_cell.angle_beta   90.00
_cell.angle_gamma   90.00
#
_symmetry.space_group_name_H-M   'P 1'
#
loop_
_entity.id
_entity.type
_entity.pdbx_description
1 polymer ?
#
loop_
_entity_poly.entity_id
_entity_poly.type
_entity_poly.pdbx_seq_one_letter_code
_entity_poly.pdbx_strand_id
1 'polypeptide(L)'
;MSEQTPPPEAPPAYAPPPPSYGVQPVGLGPIGKVRSTGLCFLWTVLTLGIYTFFWMGFTHGELKRHTGQGLGGPLAVVIWFFVSPVMMFLTPNEIGNMQEATGRPRTLSALWGLWFLLPLLGPIIWFVKVNGTLNEYWESLGAH
;
A
#
# COMPACT_ATOMS: atom_id res chain seq x y z
N MET A 1 69.60 -30.51 21.71
CA MET A 1 68.26 -30.72 21.13
C MET A 1 67.55 -29.38 21.22
N SER A 2 67.44 -28.67 20.10
CA SER A 2 66.76 -27.37 20.07
C SER A 2 65.30 -27.62 19.73
N GLU A 3 64.40 -27.31 20.67
CA GLU A 3 62.96 -27.43 20.51
C GLU A 3 62.47 -26.30 19.58
N GLN A 4 61.98 -26.65 18.40
CA GLN A 4 61.42 -25.70 17.45
C GLN A 4 59.91 -25.62 17.69
N THR A 5 59.46 -24.55 18.33
CA THR A 5 58.02 -24.28 18.51
C THR A 5 57.36 -24.02 17.16
N PRO A 6 56.18 -24.61 16.89
CA PRO A 6 55.47 -24.39 15.64
C PRO A 6 54.94 -22.95 15.52
N PRO A 7 54.84 -22.41 14.29
CA PRO A 7 54.39 -21.04 14.07
C PRO A 7 52.90 -20.85 14.45
N PRO A 8 52.49 -19.63 14.84
CA PRO A 8 51.11 -19.34 15.22
C PRO A 8 50.15 -19.56 14.04
N GLU A 9 49.06 -20.27 14.30
CA GLU A 9 47.99 -20.50 13.32
C GLU A 9 47.25 -19.20 13.02
N ALA A 10 47.10 -18.89 11.72
CA ALA A 10 46.43 -17.66 11.29
C ALA A 10 44.92 -17.72 11.65
N PRO A 11 44.31 -16.63 12.10
CA PRO A 11 42.89 -16.62 12.43
C PRO A 11 42.05 -16.93 11.18
N PRO A 12 40.93 -17.66 11.33
CA PRO A 12 40.08 -18.03 10.20
C PRO A 12 39.59 -16.78 9.48
N ALA A 13 39.70 -16.79 8.15
CA ALA A 13 39.20 -15.73 7.30
C ALA A 13 37.69 -15.58 7.53
N TYR A 14 37.27 -14.38 7.92
CA TYR A 14 35.84 -14.05 8.09
C TYR A 14 35.12 -14.33 6.77
N ALA A 15 34.15 -15.25 6.79
CA ALA A 15 33.29 -15.47 5.65
C ALA A 15 32.50 -14.18 5.36
N PRO A 16 32.34 -13.78 4.09
CA PRO A 16 31.51 -12.63 3.76
C PRO A 16 30.07 -12.91 4.23
N PRO A 17 29.35 -11.88 4.71
CA PRO A 17 27.97 -12.04 5.13
C PRO A 17 27.12 -12.58 3.97
N PRO A 18 26.11 -13.41 4.25
CA PRO A 18 25.24 -13.96 3.22
C PRO A 18 24.58 -12.81 2.43
N PRO A 19 24.35 -13.00 1.12
CA PRO A 19 23.71 -11.98 0.30
C PRO A 19 22.34 -11.64 0.89
N SER A 20 22.15 -10.39 1.31
CA SER A 20 20.84 -9.88 1.70
C SER A 20 19.96 -9.90 0.44
N TYR A 21 18.97 -10.78 0.38
CA TYR A 21 17.88 -10.66 -0.58
C TYR A 21 17.20 -9.33 -0.30
N GLY A 22 17.51 -8.33 -1.13
CA GLY A 22 17.21 -6.93 -0.86
C GLY A 22 15.72 -6.73 -0.58
N VAL A 23 15.40 -6.28 0.64
CA VAL A 23 14.14 -5.57 0.88
C VAL A 23 14.22 -4.32 0.02
N GLN A 24 13.46 -4.29 -1.08
CA GLN A 24 13.33 -3.07 -1.87
C GLN A 24 12.82 -1.97 -0.93
N PRO A 25 13.48 -0.81 -0.85
CA PRO A 25 13.01 0.25 0.03
C PRO A 25 11.61 0.68 -0.41
N VAL A 26 10.65 0.61 0.51
CA VAL A 26 9.23 0.87 0.23
C VAL A 26 9.03 2.37 0.00
N GLY A 27 8.23 2.74 -1.01
CA GLY A 27 7.86 4.13 -1.28
C GLY A 27 8.77 4.88 -2.28
N LEU A 28 9.66 4.17 -2.98
CA LEU A 28 10.51 4.74 -4.03
C LEU A 28 9.90 4.66 -5.44
N GLY A 29 8.77 3.98 -5.60
CA GLY A 29 8.12 3.87 -6.90
C GLY A 29 7.38 5.15 -7.32
N PRO A 30 6.81 5.19 -8.53
CA PRO A 30 6.14 6.37 -9.05
C PRO A 30 5.05 6.90 -8.12
N ILE A 31 4.97 8.22 -7.98
CA ILE A 31 3.91 8.90 -7.22
C ILE A 31 2.57 8.69 -7.93
N GLY A 32 1.52 8.36 -7.17
CA GLY A 32 0.16 8.20 -7.67
C GLY A 32 -0.50 9.54 -8.03
N LYS A 33 -1.76 9.47 -8.46
CA LYS A 33 -2.53 10.65 -8.86
C LYS A 33 -3.46 11.12 -7.75
N VAL A 34 -3.45 12.42 -7.49
CA VAL A 34 -4.48 13.07 -6.68
C VAL A 34 -5.79 13.05 -7.46
N ARG A 35 -6.86 12.64 -6.80
CA ARG A 35 -8.19 12.56 -7.43
C ARG A 35 -9.21 13.27 -6.56
N SER A 36 -9.83 14.33 -7.07
CA SER A 36 -10.86 15.07 -6.33
C SER A 36 -11.91 14.11 -5.75
N THR A 37 -12.02 14.09 -4.42
CA THR A 37 -12.94 13.21 -3.69
C THR A 37 -14.38 13.46 -4.11
N GLY A 38 -14.76 14.74 -4.25
CA GLY A 38 -16.10 15.14 -4.69
C GLY A 38 -16.42 14.67 -6.11
N LEU A 39 -15.48 14.85 -7.05
CA LEU A 39 -15.68 14.36 -8.44
C LEU A 39 -15.71 12.84 -8.51
N CYS A 40 -14.84 12.13 -7.79
CA CYS A 40 -14.86 10.66 -7.79
C CYS A 40 -16.16 10.10 -7.22
N PHE A 41 -16.66 10.72 -6.14
CA PHE A 41 -17.95 10.36 -5.57
C PHE A 41 -19.09 10.66 -6.55
N LEU A 42 -19.10 11.86 -7.16
CA LEU A 42 -20.07 12.24 -8.19
C LEU A 42 -20.08 11.24 -9.34
N TRP A 43 -18.92 10.85 -9.88
CA TRP A 43 -18.82 9.84 -10.93
C TRP A 43 -19.32 8.47 -10.47
N THR A 44 -19.06 8.09 -9.23
CA THR A 44 -19.59 6.84 -8.66
C THR A 44 -21.13 6.85 -8.68
N VAL A 45 -21.77 7.95 -8.29
CA VAL A 45 -23.23 8.08 -8.33
C VAL A 45 -23.76 8.12 -9.77
N LEU A 46 -23.19 8.98 -10.63
CA LEU A 46 -23.64 9.16 -12.01
C LEU A 46 -23.51 7.89 -12.86
N THR A 47 -22.52 7.05 -12.56
CA THR A 47 -22.28 5.78 -13.27
C THR A 47 -22.89 4.56 -12.56
N LEU A 48 -23.74 4.76 -11.55
CA LEU A 48 -24.36 3.69 -10.77
C LEU A 48 -23.33 2.69 -10.20
N GLY A 49 -22.18 3.18 -9.74
CA GLY A 49 -21.11 2.39 -9.15
C GLY A 49 -20.07 1.85 -10.13
N ILE A 50 -20.27 1.99 -11.46
CA ILE A 50 -19.32 1.47 -12.46
C ILE A 50 -17.94 2.16 -12.33
N TYR A 51 -17.92 3.46 -12.02
CA TYR A 51 -16.66 4.19 -11.81
C TYR A 51 -15.78 3.58 -10.71
N THR A 52 -16.38 2.94 -9.69
CA THR A 52 -15.62 2.33 -8.59
C THR A 52 -14.67 1.24 -9.05
N PHE A 53 -15.00 0.52 -10.14
CA PHE A 53 -14.09 -0.46 -10.74
C PHE A 53 -12.80 0.19 -11.26
N PHE A 54 -12.92 1.32 -11.98
CA PHE A 54 -11.76 2.06 -12.47
C PHE A 54 -10.95 2.64 -11.32
N TRP A 55 -11.63 3.22 -10.33
CA TRP A 55 -10.98 3.74 -9.14
C TRP A 55 -10.19 2.64 -8.40
N MET A 56 -10.76 1.45 -8.21
CA MET A 56 -10.06 0.30 -7.62
C MET A 56 -8.83 -0.10 -8.44
N GLY A 57 -9.00 -0.21 -9.76
CA GLY A 57 -7.91 -0.58 -10.66
C GLY A 57 -6.74 0.40 -10.61
N PHE A 58 -7.02 1.71 -10.64
CA PHE A 58 -5.97 2.72 -10.60
C PHE A 58 -5.33 2.86 -9.22
N THR A 59 -6.14 2.97 -8.15
CA THR A 59 -5.64 3.13 -6.78
C THR A 59 -4.72 1.98 -6.39
N HIS A 60 -5.17 0.73 -6.55
CA HIS A 60 -4.35 -0.44 -6.19
C HIS A 60 -3.17 -0.64 -7.15
N GLY A 61 -3.31 -0.26 -8.42
CA GLY A 61 -2.20 -0.26 -9.36
C GLY A 61 -1.09 0.72 -8.98
N GLU A 62 -1.46 1.92 -8.54
CA GLU A 62 -0.54 2.97 -8.07
C GLU A 62 0.12 2.58 -6.76
N LEU A 63 -0.65 2.10 -5.77
CA LEU A 63 -0.12 1.61 -4.49
C LEU A 63 0.94 0.53 -4.73
N LYS A 64 0.65 -0.46 -5.59
CA LYS A 64 1.60 -1.53 -5.91
C LYS A 64 2.85 -1.06 -6.64
N ARG A 65 2.72 -0.13 -7.58
CA ARG A 65 3.88 0.44 -8.29
C ARG A 65 4.74 1.30 -7.37
N HIS A 66 4.12 2.04 -6.46
CA HIS A 66 4.80 2.95 -5.55
C HIS A 66 5.54 2.21 -4.43
N THR A 67 4.92 1.18 -3.86
CA THR A 67 5.44 0.46 -2.69
C THR A 67 6.15 -0.86 -3.03
N GLY A 68 5.90 -1.41 -4.22
CA GLY A 68 6.29 -2.78 -4.57
C GLY A 68 5.44 -3.86 -3.90
N GLN A 69 4.42 -3.49 -3.11
CA GLN A 69 3.60 -4.37 -2.29
C GLN A 69 2.10 -4.12 -2.52
N GLY A 70 1.23 -5.03 -2.07
CA GLY A 70 -0.23 -4.86 -2.18
C GLY A 70 -0.90 -5.59 -3.34
N LEU A 71 -2.22 -5.46 -3.46
CA LEU A 71 -3.04 -6.26 -4.38
C LEU A 71 -2.66 -6.01 -5.85
N GLY A 72 -2.56 -4.73 -6.21
CA GLY A 72 -2.46 -4.31 -7.61
C GLY A 72 -3.82 -4.20 -8.29
N GLY A 73 -3.87 -3.37 -9.34
CA GLY A 73 -5.11 -2.96 -10.00
C GLY A 73 -6.01 -4.10 -10.48
N PRO A 74 -5.54 -4.99 -11.38
CA PRO A 74 -6.40 -6.04 -11.94
C PRO A 74 -6.97 -6.98 -10.87
N LEU A 75 -6.17 -7.38 -9.88
CA LEU A 75 -6.61 -8.25 -8.80
C LEU A 75 -7.66 -7.54 -7.92
N ALA A 76 -7.44 -6.26 -7.60
CA ALA A 76 -8.40 -5.45 -6.85
C ALA A 76 -9.76 -5.35 -7.56
N VAL A 77 -9.75 -5.18 -8.90
CA VAL A 77 -10.98 -5.14 -9.71
C VAL A 77 -11.72 -6.47 -9.68
N VAL A 78 -11.01 -7.60 -9.81
CA VAL A 78 -11.61 -8.94 -9.74
C VAL A 78 -12.25 -9.18 -8.37
N ILE A 79 -11.57 -8.85 -7.28
CA ILE A 79 -12.13 -9.00 -5.93
C ILE A 79 -13.31 -8.06 -5.72
N TRP A 80 -13.23 -6.82 -6.21
CA TRP A 80 -14.37 -5.88 -6.16
C TRP A 80 -15.61 -6.44 -6.87
N PHE A 81 -15.43 -7.10 -8.02
CA PHE A 81 -16.55 -7.69 -8.77
C PHE A 81 -17.23 -8.83 -8.02
N PHE A 82 -16.47 -9.76 -7.44
CA PHE A 82 -17.05 -10.97 -6.81
C PHE A 82 -17.36 -10.80 -5.31
N VAL A 83 -16.57 -9.99 -4.60
CA VAL A 83 -16.60 -9.90 -3.13
C VAL A 83 -16.37 -8.45 -2.66
N SER A 84 -17.16 -7.51 -3.18
CA SER A 84 -17.06 -6.08 -2.86
C SER A 84 -17.01 -5.73 -1.36
N PRO A 85 -17.72 -6.43 -0.44
CA PRO A 85 -17.63 -6.10 0.99
C PRO A 85 -16.21 -6.28 1.55
N VAL A 86 -15.43 -7.24 1.03
CA VAL A 86 -14.05 -7.49 1.48
C VAL A 86 -13.14 -6.31 1.13
N MET A 87 -13.36 -5.66 -0.01
CA MET A 87 -12.58 -4.50 -0.44
C MET A 87 -12.76 -3.28 0.48
N MET A 88 -13.87 -3.21 1.23
CA MET A 88 -14.07 -2.18 2.26
C MET A 88 -13.04 -2.31 3.38
N PHE A 89 -12.54 -3.51 3.66
CA PHE A 89 -11.49 -3.77 4.64
C PHE A 89 -10.10 -3.69 4.02
N LEU A 90 -9.92 -4.28 2.83
CA LEU A 90 -8.60 -4.38 2.20
C LEU A 90 -8.03 -3.02 1.79
N THR A 91 -8.85 -2.15 1.21
CA THR A 91 -8.36 -0.85 0.70
C THR A 91 -7.78 0.06 1.80
N PRO A 92 -8.50 0.35 2.91
CA PRO A 92 -7.91 1.15 3.99
C PRO A 92 -6.74 0.44 4.67
N ASN A 93 -6.75 -0.90 4.72
CA ASN A 93 -5.63 -1.66 5.27
C ASN A 93 -4.35 -1.49 4.42
N GLU A 94 -4.47 -1.58 3.10
CA GLU A 94 -3.33 -1.41 2.17
C GLU A 94 -2.75 0.00 2.21
N ILE A 95 -3.61 1.03 2.25
CA ILE A 95 -3.16 2.43 2.41
C ILE A 95 -2.47 2.63 3.76
N GLY A 96 -3.02 2.06 4.84
CA GLY A 96 -2.40 2.11 6.16
C GLY A 96 -1.03 1.42 6.21
N ASN A 97 -0.91 0.25 5.57
CA ASN A 97 0.37 -0.45 5.46
C ASN A 97 1.40 0.36 4.67
N MET A 98 0.99 1.01 3.59
CA MET A 98 1.87 1.93 2.83
C MET A 98 2.37 3.08 3.71
N GLN A 99 1.48 3.70 4.49
CA GLN A 99 1.88 4.78 5.40
C GLN A 99 2.96 4.29 6.38
N GLU A 100 2.72 3.17 7.07
CA GLU A 100 3.70 2.59 8.00
C GLU A 100 5.03 2.26 7.31
N ALA A 101 4.96 1.63 6.14
CA ALA A 101 6.14 1.21 5.39
C ALA A 101 6.97 2.38 4.85
N THR A 102 6.38 3.57 4.72
CA THR A 102 7.06 4.82 4.33
C THR A 102 7.40 5.72 5.52
N GLY A 103 7.33 5.19 6.75
CA GLY A 103 7.68 5.92 7.97
C GLY A 103 6.64 6.96 8.39
N ARG A 104 5.41 6.88 7.87
CA ARG A 104 4.31 7.78 8.22
C ARG A 104 3.38 7.16 9.25
N PRO A 105 2.71 7.99 10.08
CA PRO A 105 1.65 7.51 10.96
C PRO A 105 0.53 6.84 10.16
N ARG A 106 0.12 5.65 10.62
CA ARG A 106 -1.03 4.94 10.07
C ARG A 106 -2.32 5.67 10.44
N THR A 107 -3.04 6.17 9.44
CA THR A 107 -4.35 6.82 9.67
C THR A 107 -5.52 5.89 9.36
N LEU A 108 -5.29 4.84 8.58
CA LEU A 108 -6.32 3.87 8.17
C LEU A 108 -5.96 2.45 8.61
N SER A 109 -6.94 1.74 9.16
CA SER A 109 -6.86 0.31 9.51
C SER A 109 -8.00 -0.45 8.83
N ALA A 110 -7.91 -1.78 8.81
CA ALA A 110 -8.97 -2.63 8.26
C ALA A 110 -10.35 -2.37 8.90
N LEU A 111 -10.40 -1.92 10.16
CA LEU A 111 -11.65 -1.62 10.88
C LEU A 111 -12.48 -0.51 10.23
N TRP A 112 -11.88 0.36 9.42
CA TRP A 112 -12.64 1.30 8.60
C TRP A 112 -13.62 0.58 7.67
N GLY A 113 -13.36 -0.68 7.30
CA GLY A 113 -14.31 -1.49 6.56
C GLY A 113 -15.68 -1.64 7.23
N LEU A 114 -15.77 -1.56 8.57
CA LEU A 114 -17.03 -1.67 9.32
C LEU A 114 -18.07 -0.62 8.94
N TRP A 115 -17.68 0.48 8.30
CA TRP A 115 -18.64 1.45 7.77
C TRP A 115 -19.61 0.83 6.77
N PHE A 116 -19.30 -0.30 6.13
CA PHE A 116 -20.24 -1.00 5.24
C PHE A 116 -21.56 -1.39 5.93
N LEU A 117 -21.58 -1.52 7.27
CA LEU A 117 -22.78 -1.84 8.06
C LEU A 117 -23.84 -0.72 8.03
N LEU A 118 -23.45 0.50 7.63
CA LEU A 118 -24.36 1.63 7.45
C LEU A 118 -24.58 1.85 5.94
N PRO A 119 -25.61 1.25 5.32
CA PRO A 119 -25.69 1.10 3.86
C PRO A 119 -25.75 2.41 3.06
N LEU A 120 -26.19 3.52 3.67
CA LEU A 120 -26.25 4.83 3.00
C LEU A 120 -25.07 5.73 3.39
N LEU A 121 -24.90 6.00 4.68
CA LEU A 121 -23.86 6.94 5.16
C LEU A 121 -22.47 6.32 5.20
N GLY A 122 -22.39 5.01 5.44
CA GLY A 122 -21.16 4.28 5.59
C GLY A 122 -20.25 4.33 4.38
N PRO A 123 -20.72 3.96 3.17
CA PRO A 123 -19.93 4.08 1.94
C PRO A 123 -19.44 5.50 1.67
N ILE A 124 -20.22 6.53 2.03
CA ILE A 124 -19.83 7.94 1.86
C ILE A 124 -18.67 8.28 2.80
N ILE A 125 -18.82 8.02 4.10
CA ILE A 125 -17.79 8.30 5.11
C ILE A 125 -16.52 7.53 4.79
N TRP A 126 -16.66 6.24 4.45
CA TRP A 126 -15.57 5.38 4.03
C TRP A 126 -14.83 5.96 2.83
N PHE A 127 -15.55 6.29 1.76
CA PHE A 127 -14.95 6.75 0.52
C PHE A 127 -14.22 8.09 0.71
N VAL A 128 -14.86 9.04 1.40
CA VAL A 128 -14.26 10.35 1.67
C VAL A 128 -12.98 10.20 2.49
N LYS A 129 -12.98 9.36 3.53
CA LYS A 129 -11.80 9.18 4.36
C LYS A 129 -10.67 8.47 3.61
N VAL A 130 -11.00 7.39 2.89
CA VAL A 130 -10.02 6.58 2.15
C VAL A 130 -9.39 7.40 1.03
N ASN A 131 -10.19 8.05 0.17
CA ASN A 131 -9.67 8.84 -0.93
C ASN A 131 -8.98 10.12 -0.43
N GLY A 132 -9.51 10.77 0.61
CA GLY A 132 -8.88 11.94 1.24
C GLY A 132 -7.49 11.63 1.78
N THR A 133 -7.35 10.59 2.60
CA THR A 133 -6.04 10.17 3.13
C THR A 133 -5.07 9.76 2.02
N LEU A 134 -5.55 9.06 0.99
CA LEU A 134 -4.70 8.69 -0.13
C LEU A 134 -4.21 9.91 -0.92
N ASN A 135 -5.09 10.89 -1.15
CA ASN A 135 -4.70 12.16 -1.78
C ASN A 135 -3.70 12.93 -0.93
N GLU A 136 -3.95 13.11 0.36
CA GLU A 136 -3.02 13.78 1.30
C GLU A 136 -1.63 13.13 1.24
N TYR A 137 -1.60 11.80 1.14
CA TYR A 137 -0.36 11.06 0.94
C TYR A 137 0.33 11.43 -0.38
N TRP A 138 -0.37 11.42 -1.52
CA TRP A 138 0.23 11.79 -2.80
C TRP A 138 0.63 13.27 -2.87
N GLU A 139 -0.19 14.17 -2.34
CA GLU A 139 0.07 15.62 -2.28
C GLU A 139 1.35 15.92 -1.51
N SER A 140 1.54 15.26 -0.36
CA SER A 140 2.75 15.42 0.43
C SER A 140 4.02 14.85 -0.21
N LEU A 141 3.91 14.12 -1.33
CA LEU A 141 5.01 13.71 -2.19
C LEU A 141 5.18 14.63 -3.41
N GLY A 142 4.32 15.64 -3.58
CA GLY A 142 4.38 16.65 -4.64
C GLY A 142 3.35 16.51 -5.76
N ALA A 143 2.40 15.57 -5.67
CA ALA A 143 1.30 15.47 -6.64
C ALA A 143 0.25 16.58 -6.45
N HIS A 144 -0.47 16.92 -7.52
CA HIS A 144 -1.55 17.92 -7.54
C HIS A 144 -2.60 17.58 -8.61
#